data_AF-A0A414RRQ0-F1
#
_entry.id   AF-A0A414RRQ0-F1
#
_cell.length_a   1.000
_cell.length_b   1.000
_cell.length_c   1.000
_cell.angle_alpha   90.00
_cell.angle_beta   90.00
_cell.angle_gamma   90.00
#
_symmetry.space_group_name_H-M   'P 1'
#
loop_
_entity.id
_entity.type
_entity.pdbx_description
1 polymer ?
#
loop_
_entity_poly.entity_id
_entity_poly.type
_entity_poly.pdbx_seq_one_letter_code
_entity_poly.pdbx_strand_id
1 'polypeptide(L)'
;MLSVVNSFGTVVMSAFVGAGKKEIIEVGVTYLRIEGACYIGIGVLFMLYGYYRAVNIPKMSLILTIISLGTRVLLAYTLPKIAGIGVIGIWVAIPIGWLLADVYGIRYYLKRHPFTE
;
A
#
# COMPACT_ATOMS: atom_id res chain seq x y z
N MET A 1 9.55 -4.19 -10.93
CA MET A 1 8.14 -4.52 -10.62
C MET A 1 7.19 -4.05 -11.71
N LEU A 2 7.16 -2.76 -12.06
CA LEU A 2 6.35 -2.22 -13.15
C LEU A 2 6.52 -2.96 -14.49
N SER A 3 7.75 -3.32 -14.88
CA SER A 3 8.00 -4.10 -16.11
C SER A 3 7.34 -5.48 -16.10
N VAL A 4 7.26 -6.13 -14.93
CA VAL A 4 6.59 -7.43 -14.78
C VAL A 4 5.07 -7.26 -14.86
N VAL A 5 4.52 -6.25 -14.19
CA VAL A 5 3.08 -5.93 -14.25
C VAL A 5 2.68 -5.56 -15.68
N ASN A 6 3.52 -4.85 -16.42
CA ASN A 6 3.21 -4.47 -17.79
C ASN A 6 3.21 -5.67 -18.75
N SER A 7 4.11 -6.63 -18.53
CA SER A 7 4.20 -7.83 -19.39
C SER A 7 3.23 -8.94 -19.01
N PHE A 8 2.89 -9.09 -17.72
CA PHE A 8 2.07 -10.20 -17.22
C PHE A 8 0.74 -9.79 -16.60
N GLY A 9 0.47 -8.51 -16.36
CA GLY A 9 -0.73 -8.03 -15.67
C GLY A 9 -2.02 -8.52 -16.34
N THR A 10 -2.10 -8.45 -17.67
CA THR A 10 -3.25 -8.93 -18.44
C THR A 10 -3.45 -10.44 -18.31
N VAL A 11 -2.36 -11.22 -18.32
CA VAL A 11 -2.40 -12.68 -18.17
C VAL A 11 -2.90 -13.08 -16.79
N VAL A 12 -2.37 -12.42 -15.74
CA VAL A 12 -2.79 -12.64 -14.36
C VAL A 12 -4.26 -12.29 -14.19
N MET A 13 -4.70 -11.10 -14.62
CA MET A 13 -6.09 -10.68 -14.52
C MET A 13 -7.04 -11.58 -15.31
N SER A 14 -6.63 -12.06 -16.49
CA SER A 14 -7.43 -12.99 -17.30
C SER A 14 -7.58 -14.35 -16.65
N ALA A 15 -6.59 -14.81 -15.88
CA ALA A 15 -6.67 -16.05 -15.12
C ALA A 15 -7.70 -15.97 -13.98
N PHE A 16 -7.84 -14.80 -13.34
CA PHE A 16 -8.80 -14.61 -12.24
C PHE A 16 -10.24 -14.35 -12.71
N VAL A 17 -10.42 -13.56 -13.77
CA VAL A 17 -11.75 -13.06 -14.17
C VAL A 17 -12.31 -13.81 -15.41
N GLY A 18 -11.46 -14.55 -16.12
CA GLY A 18 -11.78 -15.19 -17.39
C GLY A 18 -11.61 -14.23 -18.57
N ALA A 19 -11.19 -14.78 -19.72
CA ALA A 19 -10.79 -14.00 -20.90
C ALA A 19 -11.92 -13.16 -21.56
N GLY A 20 -13.18 -13.34 -21.16
CA GLY A 20 -14.33 -12.65 -21.74
C GLY A 20 -14.59 -11.24 -21.19
N LYS A 21 -13.97 -10.84 -20.08
CA LYS A 21 -14.27 -9.55 -19.40
C LYS A 21 -13.15 -8.52 -19.57
N LYS A 22 -12.96 -8.05 -20.80
CA LYS A 22 -11.87 -7.13 -21.18
C LYS A 22 -11.83 -5.85 -20.33
N GLU A 23 -12.98 -5.23 -20.08
CA GLU A 23 -13.06 -3.99 -19.30
C GLU A 23 -12.58 -4.17 -17.85
N ILE A 24 -12.95 -5.29 -17.20
CA ILE A 24 -12.51 -5.59 -15.84
C ILE A 24 -11.01 -5.89 -15.80
N ILE A 25 -10.49 -6.54 -16.84
CA ILE A 25 -9.06 -6.82 -16.97
C ILE A 25 -8.27 -5.51 -17.08
N GLU A 26 -8.71 -4.55 -17.89
CA GLU A 26 -8.04 -3.25 -18.05
C GLU A 26 -8.04 -2.42 -16.75
N VAL A 27 -9.18 -2.40 -16.06
CA VAL A 27 -9.32 -1.76 -14.74
C VAL A 27 -8.37 -2.42 -13.72
N GLY A 28 -8.32 -3.74 -13.67
CA GLY A 28 -7.44 -4.48 -12.76
C GLY A 28 -5.95 -4.32 -13.07
N VAL A 29 -5.57 -4.27 -14.35
CA VAL A 29 -4.19 -3.96 -14.76
C VAL A 29 -3.80 -2.55 -14.33
N THR A 30 -4.71 -1.58 -14.45
CA THR A 30 -4.47 -0.20 -13.98
C THR A 30 -4.25 -0.16 -12.48
N TYR A 31 -5.07 -0.87 -11.71
CA TYR A 31 -4.89 -1.06 -10.27
C TYR A 31 -3.52 -1.67 -9.93
N LEU A 32 -3.15 -2.78 -10.59
CA LEU A 32 -1.86 -3.45 -10.38
C LEU A 32 -0.67 -2.55 -10.71
N ARG A 33 -0.78 -1.66 -11.70
CA ARG A 33 0.27 -0.70 -12.03
C ARG A 33 0.45 0.34 -10.92
N ILE A 34 -0.64 0.85 -10.37
CA ILE A 34 -0.61 1.84 -9.27
C ILE A 34 0.01 1.21 -8.03
N GLU A 35 -0.49 0.05 -7.58
CA GLU A 35 0.06 -0.61 -6.40
C GLU A 35 1.47 -1.14 -6.62
N GLY A 36 1.74 -1.69 -7.82
CA GLY A 36 3.06 -2.21 -8.19
C GLY A 36 4.14 -1.14 -8.27
N ALA A 37 3.77 0.12 -8.55
CA ALA A 37 4.69 1.26 -8.47
C ALA A 37 5.04 1.61 -7.01
N CYS A 38 4.09 1.45 -6.09
CA CYS A 38 4.24 1.76 -4.67
C CYS A 38 4.60 0.55 -3.80
N TYR A 39 4.95 -0.59 -4.41
CA TYR A 39 5.22 -1.85 -3.70
C TYR A 39 6.44 -1.78 -2.77
N ILE A 40 7.32 -0.80 -2.95
CA ILE A 40 8.43 -0.55 -2.03
C ILE A 40 7.90 -0.15 -0.64
N GLY A 41 6.82 0.63 -0.56
CA GLY A 41 6.24 1.07 0.71
C GLY A 41 5.75 -0.10 1.55
N ILE A 42 4.97 -1.02 0.97
CA ILE A 42 4.52 -2.20 1.73
C ILE A 42 5.69 -3.08 2.21
N GLY A 43 6.78 -3.16 1.43
CA GLY A 43 8.00 -3.86 1.83
C GLY A 43 8.65 -3.26 3.08
N VAL A 44 8.78 -1.93 3.13
CA VAL A 44 9.29 -1.21 4.30
C VAL A 44 8.39 -1.41 5.51
N LEU A 45 7.08 -1.34 5.31
CA LEU A 45 6.10 -1.53 6.37
C LEU A 45 6.20 -2.93 7.01
N PHE A 46 6.33 -3.96 6.18
CA PHE A 46 6.54 -5.33 6.66
C PHE A 46 7.86 -5.47 7.42
N MET A 47 8.93 -4.81 6.97
CA MET A 47 10.20 -4.80 7.67
C MET A 47 10.08 -4.12 9.05
N LEU A 48 9.39 -2.98 9.13
CA LEU A 48 9.11 -2.30 10.40
C LEU A 48 8.26 -3.16 11.34
N TYR A 49 7.22 -3.82 10.84
CA TYR A 49 6.43 -4.76 11.62
C TYR A 49 7.28 -5.91 12.18
N GLY A 50 8.13 -6.50 11.34
CA GLY A 50 9.07 -7.55 11.74
C GLY A 50 10.03 -7.06 12.81
N TYR A 51 10.62 -5.89 12.61
CA TYR A 51 11.54 -5.25 13.56
C TYR A 51 10.89 -5.02 14.92
N TYR A 52 9.76 -4.31 14.97
CA TYR A 52 9.10 -3.97 16.24
C TYR A 52 8.60 -5.20 16.99
N ARG A 53 8.22 -6.26 16.28
CA ARG A 53 7.86 -7.54 16.88
C ARG A 53 9.09 -8.25 17.45
N ALA A 54 10.22 -8.24 16.74
CA ALA A 54 11.47 -8.88 17.18
C ALA A 54 12.08 -8.21 18.42
N VAL A 55 11.98 -6.88 18.54
CA VAL A 55 12.51 -6.13 19.70
C VAL A 55 11.55 -6.12 20.92
N ASN A 56 10.57 -7.04 20.96
CA ASN A 56 9.55 -7.15 22.01
C ASN A 56 8.68 -5.89 22.21
N ILE A 57 8.38 -5.15 21.14
CA ILE A 57 7.46 -3.99 21.17
C ILE A 57 6.30 -4.20 20.18
N PRO A 58 5.47 -5.23 20.39
CA PRO A 58 4.36 -5.53 19.49
C PRO A 58 3.32 -4.40 19.45
N LYS A 59 3.23 -3.59 20.52
CA LYS A 59 2.34 -2.43 20.57
C LYS A 59 2.59 -1.43 19.43
N MET A 60 3.85 -1.25 19.02
CA MET A 60 4.18 -0.35 17.90
C MET A 60 3.71 -0.93 16.56
N SER A 61 3.81 -2.24 16.37
CA SER A 61 3.24 -2.90 15.19
C SER A 61 1.72 -2.72 15.11
N LEU A 62 1.02 -2.75 16.25
CA LEU A 62 -0.42 -2.46 16.30
C LEU A 62 -0.71 -1.00 15.91
N ILE A 63 0.02 -0.03 16.45
CA ILE A 63 -0.15 1.40 16.12
C ILE A 63 0.06 1.63 14.63
N LEU A 64 1.14 1.09 14.05
CA LEU A 64 1.42 1.17 12.63
C LEU A 64 0.32 0.52 11.78
N THR A 65 -0.26 -0.58 12.26
CA THR A 65 -1.40 -1.23 11.60
C THR A 65 -2.66 -0.36 11.65
N ILE A 66 -2.94 0.28 12.78
CA ILE A 66 -4.07 1.22 12.92
C ILE A 66 -3.88 2.42 12.00
N ILE A 67 -2.69 2.99 11.93
CA ILE A 67 -2.39 4.11 11.02
C ILE A 67 -2.57 3.63 9.58
N SER A 68 -1.94 2.53 9.19
CA SER A 68 -2.01 2.03 7.83
C SER A 68 -3.45 1.68 7.41
N LEU A 69 -4.14 0.86 8.21
CA LEU A 69 -5.48 0.37 7.86
C LEU A 69 -6.54 1.45 8.08
N GLY A 70 -6.47 2.19 9.19
CA GLY A 70 -7.41 3.26 9.51
C GLY A 70 -7.35 4.40 8.48
N THR A 71 -6.15 4.82 8.09
CA THR A 71 -6.02 5.85 7.04
C THR A 71 -6.50 5.33 5.68
N ARG A 72 -6.23 4.06 5.34
CA ARG A 72 -6.78 3.46 4.12
C ARG A 72 -8.29 3.49 4.07
N VAL A 73 -8.95 3.10 5.17
CA VAL A 73 -10.42 3.13 5.26
C VAL A 73 -10.92 4.57 5.11
N LEU A 74 -10.37 5.51 5.88
CA LEU A 74 -10.79 6.92 5.84
C LEU A 74 -10.64 7.53 4.43
N LEU A 75 -9.51 7.28 3.78
CA LEU A 75 -9.23 7.80 2.44
C LEU A 75 -10.11 7.13 1.39
N ALA A 76 -10.34 5.80 1.48
CA ALA A 76 -11.22 5.09 0.57
C ALA A 76 -12.68 5.58 0.64
N TYR A 77 -13.13 6.11 1.79
CA TYR A 77 -14.46 6.71 1.93
C TYR A 77 -14.54 8.19 1.49
N THR A 78 -13.41 8.89 1.41
CA THR A 78 -13.37 10.34 1.15
C THR A 78 -12.86 10.69 -0.25
N LEU A 79 -11.76 10.10 -0.70
CA LEU A 79 -11.14 10.39 -2.02
C LEU A 79 -12.06 10.14 -3.21
N PRO A 80 -12.87 9.06 -3.26
CA PRO A 80 -13.75 8.82 -4.41
C PRO A 80 -14.86 9.86 -4.56
N LYS A 81 -15.16 10.61 -3.48
CA LYS A 81 -16.17 11.68 -3.49
C LYS A 81 -15.65 12.96 -4.16
N ILE A 82 -14.35 13.06 -4.41
CA ILE A 82 -13.73 14.20 -5.09
C ILE A 82 -14.01 14.07 -6.60
N ALA A 83 -14.62 15.11 -7.19
CA ALA A 83 -14.89 15.17 -8.61
C ALA A 83 -13.57 15.04 -9.40
N GLY A 84 -13.50 14.05 -10.31
CA GLY A 84 -12.33 13.79 -11.17
C GLY A 84 -11.42 12.64 -10.73
N ILE A 85 -11.53 12.13 -9.49
CA ILE A 85 -10.71 11.01 -9.01
C ILE A 85 -11.46 9.67 -9.14
N GLY A 86 -12.74 9.64 -8.75
CA GLY A 86 -13.58 8.44 -8.85
C GLY A 86 -12.96 7.21 -8.17
N VAL A 87 -13.05 6.04 -8.82
CA VAL A 87 -12.60 4.74 -8.28
C VAL A 87 -11.08 4.69 -8.02
N ILE A 88 -10.28 5.47 -8.77
CA ILE A 88 -8.83 5.55 -8.59
C ILE A 88 -8.49 6.01 -7.16
N GLY A 89 -9.35 6.84 -6.55
CA GLY A 89 -9.18 7.31 -5.18
C GLY A 89 -9.17 6.19 -4.14
N ILE A 90 -9.91 5.12 -4.38
CA ILE A 90 -9.92 3.92 -3.54
C ILE A 90 -8.56 3.22 -3.63
N TRP A 91 -8.02 3.09 -4.84
CA TRP A 91 -6.76 2.40 -5.07
C TRP A 91 -5.57 3.18 -4.54
N VAL A 92 -5.58 4.50 -4.68
CA VAL A 92 -4.51 5.40 -4.20
C VAL A 92 -4.54 5.56 -2.67
N ALA A 93 -5.68 5.32 -2.01
CA ALA A 93 -5.74 5.29 -0.54
C ALA A 93 -4.77 4.25 0.06
N ILE A 94 -4.54 3.14 -0.64
CA ILE A 94 -3.68 2.03 -0.21
C ILE A 94 -2.22 2.45 -0.06
N PRO A 95 -1.53 2.94 -1.11
CA PRO A 95 -0.15 3.39 -0.99
C PRO A 95 0.01 4.60 -0.08
N ILE A 96 -0.98 5.50 0.02
CA ILE A 96 -0.93 6.61 0.98
C ILE A 96 -0.91 6.09 2.41
N GLY A 97 -1.75 5.10 2.74
CA GLY A 97 -1.77 4.51 4.06
C GLY A 97 -0.49 3.76 4.42
N TRP A 98 0.16 3.09 3.46
CA TRP A 98 1.49 2.51 3.67
C TRP A 98 2.53 3.58 3.97
N LEU A 99 2.60 4.62 3.12
CA LEU A 99 3.56 5.71 3.26
C LEU A 99 3.44 6.41 4.63
N LEU A 100 2.22 6.68 5.09
CA LEU A 100 2.00 7.32 6.40
C LEU A 100 2.45 6.42 7.56
N ALA A 101 2.19 5.11 7.48
CA ALA A 101 2.64 4.17 8.47
C ALA A 101 4.18 4.04 8.45
N ASP A 102 4.80 3.97 7.28
CA ASP A 102 6.26 3.92 7.13
C ASP A 102 6.93 5.16 7.72
N VAL A 103 6.43 6.36 7.38
CA VAL A 103 6.96 7.63 7.91
C VAL A 103 6.86 7.65 9.43
N TYR A 104 5.73 7.22 10.01
CA TYR A 104 5.56 7.16 11.46
C TYR A 104 6.52 6.15 12.10
N GLY A 105 6.65 4.95 11.51
CA GLY A 105 7.51 3.88 12.00
C GLY A 105 8.99 4.22 11.93
N ILE A 106 9.43 4.85 10.85
CA ILE A 106 10.81 5.34 10.69
C ILE A 106 11.08 6.48 11.66
N ARG A 107 10.16 7.45 11.80
CA ARG A 107 10.32 8.57 12.73
C ARG A 107 10.45 8.10 14.18
N TYR A 108 9.67 7.09 14.59
CA TYR A 108 9.79 6.50 15.91
C TYR A 108 11.13 5.77 16.09
N TYR A 109 11.57 5.02 15.06
CA TYR A 109 12.87 4.34 15.07
C TYR A 109 14.02 5.34 15.26
N LEU A 110 14.06 6.42 14.48
CA LEU A 110 15.09 7.46 14.57
C LEU A 110 15.07 8.20 15.91
N LYS A 111 13.89 8.41 16.51
CA LYS A 111 13.81 9.03 17.84
C LYS A 111 14.38 8.13 18.94
N ARG A 112 14.27 6.80 18.77
CA ARG A 112 14.77 5.81 19.73
C ARG A 112 16.27 5.54 19.57
N HIS A 113 16.76 5.61 18.34
CA HIS A 113 18.18 5.51 17.99
C HIS A 113 18.62 6.83 17.35
N PRO A 114 18.76 7.91 18.12
CA PRO A 114 19.35 9.13 17.60
C PRO A 114 20.73 8.79 17.05
N PHE A 115 21.03 9.26 15.84
CA PHE A 115 22.38 9.26 15.30
C PHE A 115 23.24 10.23 16.13
N THR A 116 23.60 9.81 17.33
CA THR A 116 24.69 10.40 18.11
C THR A 116 25.91 9.52 17.86
N GLU A 117 26.86 10.09 17.12
CA GLU A 117 28.26 9.63 17.04
C GLU A 117 28.90 9.59 18.43
#